data_AF-A0A1F6V6L0-F1
#
_entry.id   AF-A0A1F6V6L0-F1
#
_cell.length_a   1.000
_cell.length_b   1.000
_cell.length_c   1.000
_cell.angle_alpha   90.00
_cell.angle_beta   90.00
_cell.angle_gamma   90.00
#
_symmetry.space_group_name_H-M   'P 1'
#
loop_
_entity.id
_entity.type
_entity.pdbx_description
1 polymer ?
#
loop_
_entity_poly.entity_id
_entity_poly.type
_entity_poly.pdbx_seq_one_letter_code
_entity_poly.pdbx_strand_id
1 'polypeptide(L)'
;MKKYISLFVVLLVVFAVAGVVRAEDTGRESPSRSGVQWREEMKTRREVFLSSLKSSRETFLAELKSRKEEWKTTRAELKKMFCQKVEEIITRRFEVVIAQLERFQGKVGEIIDKLESDGKDTTLAEEALDLSRAKLADAKAKLAETKGLVPDDCSDMTPELFGKIKLGIREAKDLLKESREALHQAIQEIKNLRVEDAQDNDENGGEETQ
;
A
#
# COMPACT_ATOMS: atom_id res chain seq x y z
N MET A 1 -14.75 -10.43 5.34
CA MET A 1 -15.95 -11.28 5.38
C MET A 1 -17.02 -10.87 6.40
N LYS A 2 -16.69 -10.17 7.50
CA LYS A 2 -17.67 -9.72 8.51
C LYS A 2 -18.75 -8.73 8.03
N LYS A 3 -18.54 -8.06 6.89
CA LYS A 3 -19.48 -7.04 6.34
C LYS A 3 -20.76 -7.64 5.73
N TYR A 4 -20.74 -8.91 5.33
CA TYR A 4 -21.91 -9.58 4.72
C TYR A 4 -22.84 -10.23 5.75
N ILE A 5 -22.36 -10.46 6.97
CA ILE A 5 -23.14 -11.08 8.05
C ILE A 5 -24.25 -10.14 8.52
N SER A 6 -23.98 -8.84 8.65
CA SER A 6 -24.99 -7.85 9.06
C SER A 6 -26.11 -7.65 8.03
N LEU A 7 -25.81 -7.85 6.73
CA LEU A 7 -26.79 -7.68 5.65
C LEU A 7 -27.72 -8.91 5.55
N PHE A 8 -27.21 -10.10 5.89
CA PHE A 8 -27.99 -11.34 5.94
C PHE A 8 -29.05 -11.36 7.06
N VAL A 9 -28.76 -10.76 8.21
CA VAL A 9 -29.70 -10.73 9.35
C VAL A 9 -30.92 -9.85 9.04
N VAL A 10 -30.73 -8.71 8.38
CA VAL A 10 -31.85 -7.82 8.00
C VAL A 10 -32.75 -8.48 6.93
N LEU A 11 -32.17 -9.24 6.01
CA LEU A 11 -32.93 -9.93 4.95
C LEU A 11 -33.76 -11.11 5.49
N LEU A 12 -33.27 -11.81 6.53
CA LEU A 12 -33.98 -12.91 7.19
C LEU A 12 -35.22 -12.45 7.97
N VAL A 13 -35.18 -11.25 8.58
CA VAL A 13 -36.34 -10.71 9.31
C VAL A 13 -37.48 -10.31 8.36
N VAL A 14 -37.18 -9.88 7.13
CA VAL A 14 -38.21 -9.54 6.12
C VAL A 14 -38.91 -10.80 5.57
N PHE A 15 -38.19 -11.92 5.43
CA PHE A 15 -38.77 -13.18 4.95
C PHE A 15 -39.67 -13.87 5.99
N ALA A 16 -39.42 -13.68 7.29
CA ALA A 16 -40.23 -14.28 8.36
C ALA A 16 -41.65 -13.69 8.46
N VAL A 17 -41.91 -12.50 7.91
CA VAL A 17 -43.24 -11.84 7.97
C VAL A 17 -44.13 -12.19 6.77
N ALA A 18 -43.56 -12.69 5.66
CA ALA A 18 -44.31 -12.99 4.44
C ALA A 18 -44.91 -14.41 4.38
N GLY A 19 -44.62 -15.27 5.35
CA GLY A 19 -44.86 -16.73 5.28
C GLY A 19 -46.16 -17.29 5.88
N VAL A 20 -47.15 -16.49 6.26
CA VAL A 20 -48.43 -17.01 6.78
C VAL A 20 -49.63 -16.40 6.04
N VAL A 21 -49.80 -16.79 4.78
CA VAL A 21 -51.09 -16.75 4.09
C VAL A 21 -51.29 -18.11 3.43
N ARG A 22 -51.90 -19.03 4.17
CA ARG A 22 -52.59 -20.21 3.62
C ARG A 22 -54.03 -20.10 4.08
N ALA A 23 -54.90 -19.73 3.16
CA ALA A 23 -56.34 -19.68 3.35
C ALA A 23 -56.91 -21.07 3.04
N GLU A 24 -57.55 -21.70 4.01
CA GLU A 24 -58.51 -22.78 3.79
C GLU A 24 -59.85 -22.32 4.37
N ASP A 25 -60.85 -22.38 3.50
CA ASP A 25 -62.22 -21.92 3.66
C ASP A 25 -63.08 -23.05 4.23
N THR A 26 -63.91 -22.74 5.24
CA THR A 26 -65.27 -23.26 5.50
C THR A 26 -65.59 -23.27 6.99
N GLY A 27 -66.53 -22.41 7.40
CA GLY A 27 -67.03 -22.38 8.77
C GLY A 27 -67.57 -21.02 9.16
N ARG A 28 -68.81 -20.74 8.76
CA ARG A 28 -69.57 -19.55 9.17
C ARG A 28 -70.01 -19.72 10.63
N GLU A 29 -69.08 -19.61 11.56
CA GLU A 29 -69.35 -19.51 12.99
C GLU A 29 -69.69 -18.06 13.35
N SER A 30 -70.78 -17.89 14.10
CA SER A 30 -71.24 -16.63 14.67
C SER A 30 -70.11 -15.88 15.39
N PRO A 31 -70.10 -14.53 15.37
CA PRO A 31 -69.04 -13.73 16.00
C PRO A 31 -69.04 -13.94 17.52
N SER A 32 -68.22 -14.89 17.97
CA SER A 32 -68.02 -15.15 19.38
C SER A 32 -67.24 -13.99 20.01
N ARG A 33 -67.51 -13.76 21.29
CA ARG A 33 -66.96 -12.68 22.15
C ARG A 33 -65.41 -12.58 22.12
N SER A 34 -64.72 -13.62 21.65
CA SER A 34 -63.26 -13.71 21.45
C SER A 34 -62.73 -12.83 20.30
N GLY A 35 -63.54 -12.52 19.27
CA GLY A 35 -63.11 -11.71 18.13
C GLY A 35 -62.95 -10.22 18.42
N VAL A 36 -63.50 -9.72 19.54
CA VAL A 36 -63.30 -8.34 20.01
C VAL A 36 -61.99 -8.22 20.78
N GLN A 37 -61.72 -9.17 21.68
CA GLN A 37 -60.47 -9.25 22.44
C GLN A 37 -59.26 -9.43 21.52
N TRP A 38 -59.35 -10.30 20.51
CA TRP A 38 -58.30 -10.46 19.50
C TRP A 38 -58.00 -9.17 18.72
N ARG A 39 -59.03 -8.37 18.39
CA ARG A 39 -58.83 -7.09 17.71
C ARG A 39 -58.14 -6.06 18.58
N GLU A 40 -58.45 -6.02 19.87
CA GLU A 40 -57.79 -5.14 20.84
C GLU A 40 -56.33 -5.55 21.06
N GLU A 41 -56.06 -6.84 21.24
CA GLU A 41 -54.69 -7.38 21.33
C GLU A 41 -53.86 -7.11 20.06
N MET A 42 -54.46 -7.25 18.88
CA MET A 42 -53.76 -6.97 17.63
C MET A 42 -53.49 -5.47 17.46
N LYS A 43 -54.39 -4.59 17.92
CA LYS A 43 -54.14 -3.15 17.93
C LYS A 43 -52.98 -2.78 18.85
N THR A 44 -52.98 -3.29 20.08
CA THR A 44 -51.89 -3.01 21.04
C THR A 44 -50.56 -3.57 20.56
N ARG A 45 -50.52 -4.79 20.01
CA ARG A 45 -49.32 -5.36 19.38
C ARG A 45 -48.82 -4.50 18.22
N ARG A 46 -49.73 -4.02 17.37
CA ARG A 46 -49.37 -3.16 16.23
C ARG A 46 -48.80 -1.82 16.71
N GLU A 47 -49.38 -1.21 17.73
CA GLU A 47 -48.91 0.05 18.30
C GLU A 47 -47.52 -0.10 18.94
N VAL A 48 -47.31 -1.18 19.71
CA VAL A 48 -46.00 -1.51 20.31
C VAL A 48 -44.96 -1.81 19.24
N PHE A 49 -45.32 -2.51 18.17
CA PHE A 49 -44.42 -2.76 17.04
C PHE A 49 -44.07 -1.47 16.28
N LEU A 50 -45.06 -0.60 16.03
CA LEU A 50 -44.81 0.67 15.36
C LEU A 50 -43.96 1.61 16.22
N SER A 51 -44.14 1.62 17.55
CA SER A 51 -43.31 2.42 18.46
C SER A 51 -41.89 1.88 18.55
N SER A 52 -41.70 0.55 18.60
CA SER A 52 -40.36 -0.06 18.61
C SER A 52 -39.62 0.12 17.28
N LEU A 53 -40.33 0.07 16.15
CA LEU A 53 -39.76 0.34 14.82
C LEU A 53 -39.35 1.81 14.68
N LYS A 54 -40.19 2.75 15.15
CA LYS A 54 -39.83 4.18 15.20
C LYS A 54 -38.56 4.41 16.04
N SER A 55 -38.53 3.86 17.25
CA SER A 55 -37.36 3.95 18.13
C SER A 55 -36.11 3.36 17.48
N SER A 56 -36.22 2.16 16.90
CA SER A 56 -35.10 1.49 16.21
C SER A 56 -34.60 2.29 14.99
N ARG A 57 -35.51 2.95 14.27
CA ARG A 57 -35.14 3.81 13.14
C ARG A 57 -34.39 5.06 13.61
N GLU A 58 -34.84 5.67 14.70
CA GLU A 58 -34.19 6.86 15.27
C GLU A 58 -32.79 6.54 15.78
N THR A 59 -32.61 5.44 16.52
CA THR A 59 -31.30 4.99 16.99
C THR A 59 -30.38 4.65 15.82
N PHE A 60 -30.87 3.92 14.81
CA PHE A 60 -30.08 3.58 13.63
C PHE A 60 -29.64 4.83 12.83
N LEU A 61 -30.53 5.82 12.67
CA LEU A 61 -30.18 7.07 12.01
C LEU A 61 -29.17 7.88 12.82
N ALA A 62 -29.28 7.89 14.15
CA ALA A 62 -28.31 8.53 15.03
C ALA A 62 -26.93 7.85 14.92
N GLU A 63 -26.87 6.51 14.95
CA GLU A 63 -25.64 5.74 14.77
C GLU A 63 -25.00 5.96 13.40
N LEU A 64 -25.81 6.00 12.32
CA LEU A 64 -25.30 6.27 10.98
C LEU A 64 -24.71 7.67 10.87
N LYS A 65 -25.33 8.68 11.48
CA LYS A 65 -24.78 10.05 11.50
C LYS A 65 -23.46 10.10 12.27
N SER A 66 -23.42 9.51 13.46
CA SER A 66 -22.19 9.42 14.28
C SER A 66 -21.07 8.70 13.52
N ARG A 67 -21.32 7.52 12.95
CA ARG A 67 -20.33 6.79 12.14
C ARG A 67 -19.88 7.55 10.91
N LYS A 68 -20.76 8.32 10.28
CA LYS A 68 -20.40 9.13 9.11
C LYS A 68 -19.41 10.25 9.50
N GLU A 69 -19.62 10.90 10.64
CA GLU A 69 -18.68 11.91 11.13
C GLU A 69 -17.34 11.30 11.57
N GLU A 70 -17.35 10.19 12.31
CA GLU A 70 -16.13 9.44 12.66
C GLU A 70 -15.35 8.98 11.41
N TRP A 71 -16.06 8.53 10.37
CA TRP A 71 -15.43 8.14 9.11
C TRP A 71 -14.79 9.32 8.39
N LYS A 72 -15.39 10.52 8.45
CA LYS A 72 -14.81 11.72 7.85
C LYS A 72 -13.55 12.15 8.60
N THR A 73 -13.57 12.17 9.94
CA THR A 73 -12.41 12.58 10.75
C THR A 73 -11.26 11.61 10.58
N THR A 74 -11.51 10.30 10.71
CA THR A 74 -10.48 9.26 10.50
C THR A 74 -9.91 9.30 9.09
N ARG A 75 -10.74 9.56 8.05
CA ARG A 75 -10.25 9.71 6.68
C ARG A 75 -9.35 10.94 6.52
N ALA A 76 -9.67 12.06 7.14
CA ALA A 76 -8.85 13.27 7.10
C ALA A 76 -7.50 13.04 7.81
N GLU A 77 -7.50 12.39 8.97
CA GLU A 77 -6.28 12.03 9.70
C GLU A 77 -5.39 11.06 8.90
N LEU A 78 -5.99 10.04 8.27
CA LEU A 78 -5.26 9.11 7.42
C LEU A 78 -4.60 9.80 6.22
N LYS A 79 -5.29 10.76 5.58
CA LYS A 79 -4.70 11.58 4.50
C LYS A 79 -3.50 12.38 5.00
N LYS A 80 -3.63 13.03 6.16
CA LYS A 80 -2.55 13.83 6.76
C LYS A 80 -1.34 12.97 7.10
N MET A 81 -1.55 11.84 7.79
CA MET A 81 -0.49 10.90 8.11
C MET A 81 0.20 10.35 6.86
N PHE A 82 -0.56 10.09 5.79
CA PHE A 82 0.01 9.65 4.53
C PHE A 82 0.91 10.71 3.92
N CYS A 83 0.48 11.96 3.80
CA CYS A 83 1.33 13.02 3.26
C CYS A 83 2.62 13.18 4.05
N GLN A 84 2.52 13.25 5.38
CA GLN A 84 3.69 13.38 6.26
C GLN A 84 4.68 12.24 6.03
N LYS A 85 4.16 11.01 5.87
CA LYS A 85 4.98 9.85 5.59
C LYS A 85 5.58 9.87 4.19
N VAL A 86 4.84 10.33 3.18
CA VAL A 86 5.35 10.49 1.81
C VAL A 86 6.48 11.52 1.79
N GLU A 87 6.26 12.66 2.42
CA GLU A 87 7.25 13.73 2.54
C GLU A 87 8.50 13.20 3.26
N GLU A 88 8.37 12.52 4.40
CA GLU A 88 9.50 11.91 5.12
C GLU A 88 10.26 10.90 4.24
N ILE A 89 9.55 10.05 3.50
CA ILE A 89 10.16 9.06 2.62
C ILE A 89 10.94 9.73 1.47
N ILE A 90 10.29 10.66 0.76
CA ILE A 90 10.87 11.33 -0.42
C ILE A 90 12.04 12.22 -0.02
N THR A 91 11.88 13.04 1.02
CA THR A 91 12.89 14.04 1.40
C THR A 91 13.99 13.49 2.28
N ARG A 92 13.74 12.53 3.18
CA ARG A 92 14.80 12.07 4.10
C ARG A 92 15.37 10.75 3.66
N ARG A 93 14.50 9.73 3.49
CA ARG A 93 14.99 8.36 3.32
C ARG A 93 15.63 8.15 1.96
N PHE A 94 14.99 8.63 0.89
CA PHE A 94 15.57 8.49 -0.44
C PHE A 94 16.79 9.38 -0.65
N GLU A 95 16.81 10.62 -0.15
CA GLU A 95 17.99 11.49 -0.26
C GLU A 95 19.22 10.88 0.43
N VAL A 96 19.06 10.27 1.61
CA VAL A 96 20.15 9.55 2.29
C VAL A 96 20.66 8.37 1.45
N VAL A 97 19.76 7.57 0.87
CA VAL A 97 20.15 6.43 0.02
C VAL A 97 20.85 6.91 -1.25
N ILE A 98 20.36 7.97 -1.87
CA ILE A 98 20.97 8.57 -3.06
C ILE A 98 22.38 9.05 -2.75
N ALA A 99 22.57 9.86 -1.70
CA ALA A 99 23.88 10.36 -1.31
C ALA A 99 24.86 9.22 -0.97
N GLN A 100 24.36 8.16 -0.34
CA GLN A 100 25.17 6.98 -0.06
C GLN A 100 25.60 6.24 -1.34
N LEU A 101 24.69 6.07 -2.31
CA LEU A 101 25.02 5.45 -3.59
C LEU A 101 26.00 6.29 -4.40
N GLU A 102 25.82 7.61 -4.46
CA GLU A 102 26.77 8.52 -5.13
C GLU A 102 28.17 8.41 -4.54
N ARG A 103 28.26 8.39 -3.20
CA ARG A 103 29.55 8.23 -2.52
C ARG A 103 30.21 6.90 -2.87
N PHE A 104 29.45 5.82 -2.96
CA PHE A 104 30.01 4.52 -3.34
C PHE A 104 30.39 4.48 -4.82
N GLN A 105 29.58 5.06 -5.71
CA GLN A 105 29.90 5.19 -7.14
C GLN A 105 31.20 5.98 -7.35
N GLY A 106 31.41 7.07 -6.60
CA GLY A 106 32.66 7.84 -6.64
C GLY A 106 33.87 6.99 -6.23
N LYS A 107 33.78 6.27 -5.10
CA LYS A 107 34.85 5.37 -4.65
C LYS A 107 35.15 4.23 -5.62
N VAL A 108 34.12 3.65 -6.23
CA VAL A 108 34.29 2.58 -7.23
C VAL A 108 34.96 3.14 -8.48
N GLY A 109 34.55 4.33 -8.94
CA GLY A 109 35.24 5.06 -10.02
C GLY A 109 36.73 5.29 -9.72
N GLU A 110 37.06 5.83 -8.55
CA GLU A 110 38.47 6.03 -8.14
C GLU A 110 39.30 4.73 -8.10
N ILE A 111 38.66 3.57 -7.91
CA ILE A 111 39.34 2.27 -7.97
C ILE A 111 39.53 1.81 -9.41
N ILE A 112 38.53 2.01 -10.27
CA ILE A 112 38.61 1.72 -11.70
C ILE A 112 39.74 2.53 -12.32
N ASP A 113 39.80 3.85 -12.09
CA ASP A 113 40.83 4.74 -12.64
C ASP A 113 42.25 4.28 -12.27
N LYS A 114 42.42 3.71 -11.06
CA LYS A 114 43.70 3.14 -10.62
C LYS A 114 44.05 1.86 -11.36
N LEU A 115 43.10 0.94 -11.52
CA LEU A 115 43.31 -0.31 -12.25
C LEU A 115 43.60 -0.05 -13.74
N GLU A 116 42.93 0.93 -14.33
CA GLU A 116 43.19 1.39 -15.71
C GLU A 116 44.62 1.96 -15.82
N SER A 117 45.05 2.75 -14.84
CA SER A 117 46.43 3.27 -14.78
C SER A 117 47.48 2.17 -14.62
N ASP A 118 47.11 1.04 -14.00
CA ASP A 118 47.93 -0.18 -13.90
C ASP A 118 47.89 -1.02 -15.19
N GLY A 119 47.17 -0.59 -16.23
CA GLY A 119 47.08 -1.24 -17.54
C GLY A 119 46.09 -2.40 -17.61
N LYS A 120 45.17 -2.52 -16.65
CA LYS A 120 44.16 -3.58 -16.63
C LYS A 120 42.94 -3.22 -17.46
N ASP A 121 42.30 -4.23 -18.04
CA ASP A 121 41.03 -4.07 -18.75
C ASP A 121 39.87 -3.87 -17.76
N THR A 122 39.41 -2.63 -17.64
CA THR A 122 38.34 -2.22 -16.73
C THR A 122 36.97 -2.12 -17.39
N THR A 123 36.83 -2.51 -18.67
CA THR A 123 35.63 -2.27 -19.49
C THR A 123 34.34 -2.73 -18.82
N LEU A 124 34.30 -3.97 -18.30
CA LEU A 124 33.07 -4.51 -17.66
C LEU A 124 32.72 -3.79 -16.36
N ALA A 125 33.73 -3.38 -15.57
CA ALA A 125 33.50 -2.64 -14.33
C ALA A 125 32.95 -1.24 -14.62
N GLU A 126 33.44 -0.59 -15.68
CA GLU A 126 32.97 0.72 -16.15
C GLU A 126 31.52 0.64 -16.64
N GLU A 127 31.19 -0.32 -17.50
CA GLU A 127 29.83 -0.51 -18.00
C GLU A 127 28.83 -0.71 -16.85
N ALA A 128 29.19 -1.52 -15.85
CA ALA A 128 28.35 -1.76 -14.68
C ALA A 128 28.22 -0.50 -13.78
N LEU A 129 29.29 0.28 -13.63
CA LEU A 129 29.26 1.54 -12.89
C LEU A 129 28.39 2.59 -13.60
N ASP A 130 28.46 2.67 -14.92
CA ASP A 130 27.66 3.60 -15.72
C ASP A 130 26.18 3.20 -15.73
N LEU A 131 25.87 1.90 -15.81
CA LEU A 131 24.52 1.41 -15.59
C LEU A 131 23.99 1.81 -14.21
N SER A 132 24.82 1.66 -13.16
CA SER A 132 24.46 2.09 -11.81
C SER A 132 24.14 3.59 -11.74
N ARG A 133 24.96 4.44 -12.38
CA ARG A 133 24.77 5.90 -12.45
C ARG A 133 23.50 6.26 -13.21
N ALA A 134 23.24 5.62 -14.34
CA ALA A 134 22.02 5.83 -15.13
C ALA A 134 20.77 5.52 -14.32
N LYS A 135 20.72 4.36 -13.66
CA LYS A 135 19.58 3.97 -12.80
C LYS A 135 19.38 4.89 -11.61
N LEU A 136 20.46 5.42 -11.03
CA LEU A 136 20.37 6.42 -9.98
C LEU A 136 19.80 7.75 -10.49
N ALA A 137 20.19 8.17 -11.70
CA ALA A 137 19.63 9.36 -12.34
C ALA A 137 18.14 9.19 -12.63
N ASP A 138 17.72 8.04 -13.16
CA ASP A 138 16.31 7.71 -13.37
C ASP A 138 15.52 7.73 -12.05
N ALA A 139 16.08 7.17 -10.97
CA ALA A 139 15.45 7.20 -9.66
C ALA A 139 15.25 8.63 -9.15
N LYS A 140 16.25 9.51 -9.30
CA LYS A 140 16.15 10.93 -8.95
C LYS A 140 15.06 11.64 -9.76
N ALA A 141 15.02 11.41 -11.06
CA ALA A 141 13.99 11.97 -11.94
C ALA A 141 12.58 11.53 -11.48
N LYS A 142 12.41 10.23 -11.21
CA LYS A 142 11.14 9.69 -10.72
C LYS A 142 10.72 10.27 -9.36
N LEU A 143 11.67 10.51 -8.46
CA LEU A 143 11.39 11.15 -7.18
C LEU A 143 11.00 12.61 -7.34
N ALA A 144 11.63 13.35 -8.25
CA ALA A 144 11.26 14.73 -8.57
C ALA A 144 9.84 14.80 -9.15
N GLU A 145 9.50 13.93 -10.11
CA GLU A 145 8.14 13.79 -10.64
C GLU A 145 7.14 13.48 -9.52
N THR A 146 7.45 12.48 -8.69
CA THR A 146 6.58 12.05 -7.59
C THR A 146 6.38 13.15 -6.56
N LYS A 147 7.43 13.93 -6.25
CA LYS A 147 7.36 15.08 -5.36
C LYS A 147 6.44 16.16 -5.91
N GLY A 148 6.48 16.41 -7.23
CA GLY A 148 5.57 17.34 -7.89
C GLY A 148 4.08 16.93 -7.87
N LEU A 149 3.78 15.66 -7.59
CA LEU A 149 2.40 15.18 -7.41
C LEU A 149 1.85 15.38 -5.99
N VAL A 150 2.71 15.70 -5.02
CA VAL A 150 2.30 15.90 -3.63
C VAL A 150 1.74 17.33 -3.49
N PRO A 151 0.44 17.51 -3.21
CA PRO A 151 -0.12 18.84 -2.98
C PRO A 151 0.39 19.42 -1.67
N ASP A 152 0.50 20.75 -1.62
CA ASP A 152 0.89 21.48 -0.40
C ASP A 152 -0.12 21.26 0.74
N ASP A 153 -1.42 21.16 0.40
CA ASP A 153 -2.47 20.75 1.34
C ASP A 153 -2.96 19.33 1.05
N CYS A 154 -2.87 18.47 2.06
CA CYS A 154 -3.36 17.10 2.05
C CYS A 154 -4.87 16.95 1.90
N SER A 155 -5.63 18.03 2.14
CA SER A 155 -7.08 18.02 1.99
C SER A 155 -7.49 17.69 0.53
N ASP A 156 -6.74 18.20 -0.44
CA ASP A 156 -6.94 18.05 -1.89
C ASP A 156 -6.48 16.69 -2.45
N MET A 157 -5.91 15.82 -1.60
CA MET A 157 -5.46 14.50 -2.00
C MET A 157 -6.62 13.63 -2.50
N THR A 158 -6.65 13.35 -3.80
CA THR A 158 -7.60 12.41 -4.42
C THR A 158 -7.08 10.97 -4.35
N PRO A 159 -7.95 9.94 -4.41
CA PRO A 159 -7.51 8.54 -4.46
C PRO A 159 -6.60 8.22 -5.66
N GLU A 160 -6.78 8.93 -6.78
CA GLU A 160 -5.95 8.78 -7.98
C GLU A 160 -4.54 9.33 -7.77
N LEU A 161 -4.42 10.54 -7.18
CA LEU A 161 -3.12 11.12 -6.82
C LEU A 161 -2.38 10.23 -5.83
N PHE A 162 -3.09 9.72 -4.82
CA PHE A 162 -2.53 8.76 -3.86
C PHE A 162 -1.97 7.51 -4.56
N GLY A 163 -2.71 6.96 -5.52
CA GLY A 163 -2.26 5.82 -6.33
C GLY A 163 -0.99 6.12 -7.12
N LYS A 164 -0.96 7.28 -7.80
CA LYS A 164 0.20 7.73 -8.59
C LYS A 164 1.44 7.97 -7.71
N ILE A 165 1.29 8.64 -6.56
CA ILE A 165 2.39 8.86 -5.61
C ILE A 165 2.96 7.53 -5.13
N LYS A 166 2.09 6.59 -4.74
CA LYS A 166 2.52 5.27 -4.26
C LYS A 166 3.25 4.46 -5.34
N LEU A 167 2.78 4.55 -6.59
CA LEU A 167 3.42 3.91 -7.72
C LEU A 167 4.79 4.54 -7.99
N GLY A 168 4.89 5.87 -8.04
CA GLY A 168 6.14 6.59 -8.25
C GLY A 168 7.20 6.31 -7.17
N ILE A 169 6.79 6.24 -5.89
CA ILE A 169 7.67 5.81 -4.79
C ILE A 169 8.19 4.38 -5.01
N ARG A 170 7.33 3.46 -5.50
CA ARG A 170 7.74 2.07 -5.76
C ARG A 170 8.72 2.01 -6.91
N GLU A 171 8.43 2.67 -8.02
CA GLU A 171 9.30 2.73 -9.20
C GLU A 171 10.67 3.31 -8.83
N ALA A 172 10.71 4.44 -8.09
CA ALA A 172 11.95 5.02 -7.61
C ALA A 172 12.75 4.05 -6.71
N LYS A 173 12.08 3.32 -5.82
CA LYS A 173 12.72 2.32 -4.96
C LYS A 173 13.31 1.17 -5.77
N ASP A 174 12.60 0.70 -6.78
CA ASP A 174 13.05 -0.40 -7.63
C ASP A 174 14.25 0.03 -8.49
N LEU A 175 14.24 1.25 -9.04
CA LEU A 175 15.40 1.86 -9.72
C LEU A 175 16.63 2.00 -8.81
N LEU A 176 16.46 2.40 -7.54
CA LEU A 176 17.56 2.44 -6.57
C LEU A 176 18.12 1.04 -6.27
N LYS A 177 17.26 0.02 -6.28
CA LYS A 177 17.69 -1.37 -6.11
C LYS A 177 18.52 -1.82 -7.32
N GLU A 178 18.06 -1.57 -8.53
CA GLU A 178 18.80 -1.86 -9.77
C GLU A 178 20.15 -1.11 -9.80
N SER A 179 20.17 0.17 -9.42
CA SER A 179 21.41 0.95 -9.30
C SER A 179 22.41 0.30 -8.33
N ARG A 180 21.94 -0.16 -7.17
CA ARG A 180 22.78 -0.86 -6.19
C ARG A 180 23.27 -2.21 -6.71
N GLU A 181 22.44 -2.95 -7.43
CA GLU A 181 22.81 -4.25 -8.01
C GLU A 181 23.90 -4.09 -9.08
N ALA A 182 23.76 -3.12 -9.98
CA ALA A 182 24.78 -2.78 -10.97
C ALA A 182 26.10 -2.32 -10.30
N LEU A 183 26.01 -1.55 -9.21
CA LEU A 183 27.20 -1.17 -8.43
C LEU A 183 27.89 -2.38 -7.79
N HIS A 184 27.11 -3.36 -7.33
CA HIS A 184 27.66 -4.60 -6.80
C HIS A 184 28.37 -5.41 -7.89
N GLN A 185 27.82 -5.44 -9.11
CA GLN A 185 28.47 -6.07 -10.27
C GLN A 185 29.81 -5.38 -10.57
N ALA A 186 29.86 -4.05 -10.64
CA ALA A 186 31.12 -3.31 -10.82
C ALA A 186 32.17 -3.68 -9.76
N ILE A 187 31.76 -3.83 -8.50
CA ILE A 187 32.64 -4.25 -7.40
C ILE A 187 33.13 -5.69 -7.58
N GLN A 188 32.29 -6.61 -8.09
CA GLN A 188 32.70 -7.98 -8.37
C GLN A 188 33.73 -8.04 -9.51
N GLU A 189 33.52 -7.29 -10.58
CA GLU A 189 34.49 -7.23 -11.69
C GLU A 189 35.85 -6.68 -11.21
N ILE A 190 35.85 -5.59 -10.43
CA ILE A 190 37.05 -5.06 -9.77
C ILE A 190 37.75 -6.12 -8.92
N LYS A 191 36.98 -6.97 -8.23
CA LYS A 191 37.55 -8.04 -7.39
C LYS A 191 38.20 -9.13 -8.24
N ASN A 192 37.58 -9.52 -9.35
CA ASN A 192 38.12 -10.52 -10.27
C ASN A 192 39.47 -10.06 -10.83
N LEU A 193 39.56 -8.81 -11.29
CA LEU A 193 40.80 -8.18 -11.79
C LEU A 193 41.94 -8.13 -10.76
N ARG A 194 41.64 -8.24 -9.46
CA ARG A 194 42.66 -8.27 -8.39
C ARG A 194 43.12 -9.67 -8.02
N VAL A 195 42.31 -10.69 -8.30
CA VAL A 195 42.65 -12.08 -8.02
C VAL A 195 43.58 -12.62 -9.10
N GLU A 196 43.39 -12.21 -10.35
CA GLU A 196 44.26 -12.60 -11.48
C GLU A 196 45.73 -12.22 -11.22
N ASP A 197 46.02 -10.99 -10.76
CA ASP A 197 47.38 -10.57 -10.37
C ASP A 197 48.04 -11.45 -9.30
N ALA A 198 47.25 -12.02 -8.39
CA ALA A 198 47.78 -12.82 -7.29
C ALA A 198 48.21 -14.20 -7.76
N GLN A 199 47.55 -14.74 -8.81
CA GLN A 199 47.88 -16.06 -9.36
C GLN A 199 49.12 -16.00 -10.27
N ASP A 200 49.28 -14.94 -11.05
CA ASP A 200 50.44 -14.77 -11.94
C ASP A 200 51.77 -14.62 -11.17
N ASN A 201 51.73 -14.11 -9.94
CA ASN A 201 52.93 -13.96 -9.11
C ASN A 201 53.37 -15.27 -8.42
N ASP A 202 52.47 -16.23 -8.21
CA ASP A 202 52.80 -17.50 -7.54
C ASP A 202 53.39 -18.56 -8.50
N GLU A 203 53.09 -18.49 -9.81
CA GLU A 203 53.63 -19.45 -10.79
C GLU A 203 55.08 -19.15 -11.23
N ASN A 204 55.57 -17.91 -11.06
CA ASN A 204 56.90 -17.51 -11.52
C ASN A 204 58.02 -17.61 -10.44
N GLY A 205 57.70 -18.11 -9.25
CA GLY A 205 58.63 -18.24 -8.11
C GLY A 205 59.28 -19.62 -7.91
N GLY A 206 59.02 -20.58 -8.81
CA GLY A 206 59.35 -22.00 -8.61
C GLY A 206 60.62 -22.54 -9.29
N GLU A 207 61.27 -21.81 -10.20
CA GLU A 207 62.43 -22.28 -10.97
C GLU A 207 63.70 -21.46 -10.68
N GLU A 208 64.25 -21.52 -9.46
CA GLU A 208 65.67 -21.15 -9.26
C GLU A 208 66.22 -21.74 -7.95
N THR A 209 66.60 -23.03 -7.98
CA THR A 209 67.68 -23.58 -7.13
C THR A 209 68.28 -24.83 -7.80
N GLN A 210 69.42 -24.62 -8.47
CA GLN A 210 70.43 -25.66 -8.75
C GLN A 210 71.67 -25.37 -7.91
#